data_AF-A0A979FZ87-F1
#
_entry.id   AF-A0A979FZ87-F1
#
_cell.length_a   1.000
_cell.length_b   1.000
_cell.length_c   1.000
_cell.angle_alpha   90.00
_cell.angle_beta   90.00
_cell.angle_gamma   90.00
#
_symmetry.space_group_name_H-M   'P 1'
#
loop_
_entity.id
_entity.type
_entity.pdbx_description
1 polymer ?
#
loop_
_entity_poly.entity_id
_entity_poly.type
_entity_poly.pdbx_seq_one_letter_code
_entity_poly.pdbx_strand_id
1 'polypeptide(L)'
;MAFCRKTRSKIKQVLQQFDAFIERHAEEALRVTKTIKSLLESPLVNLLEAIIPGDADTIFKNKVLQALETGIDTLNIVNTCRQEPNLDAKLVCFVKALKEVSPDLQDAVLQKLQSILLRELDGNTRKQNIYDLFSQAAYSNSK
;
A
#
# COMPACT_ATOMS: atom_id res chain seq x y z
N MET A 1 -28.79 7.53 10.98
CA MET A 1 -27.88 7.88 9.85
C MET A 1 -27.07 9.19 10.02
N ALA A 2 -27.15 9.91 11.16
CA ALA A 2 -26.39 11.16 11.36
C ALA A 2 -24.93 10.96 11.77
N PHE A 3 -24.62 9.85 12.44
CA PHE A 3 -23.29 9.54 12.95
C PHE A 3 -22.25 9.36 11.82
N CYS A 4 -22.56 8.53 10.81
CA CYS A 4 -21.67 8.31 9.66
C CYS A 4 -21.39 9.60 8.84
N ARG A 5 -22.36 10.52 8.77
CA ARG A 5 -22.20 11.82 8.09
C ARG A 5 -21.23 12.74 8.85
N LYS A 6 -21.33 12.81 10.17
CA LYS A 6 -20.41 13.58 11.02
C LYS A 6 -18.99 13.01 11.01
N THR A 7 -18.85 11.68 11.01
CA THR A 7 -17.54 11.04 10.93
C THR A 7 -16.89 11.29 9.58
N ARG A 8 -17.66 11.20 8.48
CA ARG A 8 -17.16 11.52 7.13
C ARG A 8 -16.70 12.98 7.01
N SER A 9 -17.41 13.95 7.62
CA SER A 9 -16.98 15.35 7.58
C SER A 9 -15.72 15.60 8.41
N LYS A 10 -15.57 14.93 9.55
CA LYS A 10 -14.34 15.02 10.38
C LYS A 10 -13.14 14.38 9.68
N ILE A 11 -13.33 13.21 9.06
CA ILE A 11 -12.30 12.58 8.22
C ILE A 11 -11.94 13.53 7.07
N LYS A 12 -12.93 14.16 6.42
CA LYS A 12 -12.70 15.16 5.37
C LYS A 12 -11.97 16.41 5.86
N GLN A 13 -12.18 16.85 7.09
CA GLN A 13 -11.44 17.97 7.68
C GLN A 13 -10.00 17.60 8.07
N VAL A 14 -9.78 16.40 8.61
CA VAL A 14 -8.43 15.87 8.81
C VAL A 14 -7.73 15.74 7.45
N LEU A 15 -8.47 15.36 6.40
CA LEU A 15 -8.01 15.37 5.00
C LEU A 15 -7.64 16.75 4.47
N GLN A 16 -8.38 17.80 4.86
CA GLN A 16 -8.06 19.18 4.46
C GLN A 16 -6.81 19.75 5.15
N GLN A 17 -6.34 19.13 6.24
CA GLN A 17 -5.03 19.42 6.82
C GLN A 17 -3.89 18.64 6.14
N PHE A 18 -4.17 17.88 5.07
CA PHE A 18 -3.13 17.21 4.31
C PHE A 18 -2.28 18.25 3.60
N ASP A 19 -0.96 18.10 3.73
CA ASP A 19 -0.05 18.64 2.73
C ASP A 19 -0.42 18.02 1.37
N ALA A 20 -0.49 18.83 0.31
CA ALA A 20 -0.72 18.37 -1.07
C ALA A 20 0.25 17.25 -1.49
N PHE A 21 1.39 17.17 -0.81
CA PHE A 21 2.38 16.11 -0.92
C PHE A 21 1.85 14.73 -0.48
N ILE A 22 1.18 14.64 0.67
CA ILE A 22 0.67 13.37 1.20
C ILE A 22 -0.52 12.87 0.37
N GLU A 23 -1.36 13.79 -0.12
CA GLU A 23 -2.49 13.43 -0.99
C GLU A 23 -2.00 12.78 -2.29
N ARG A 24 -1.01 13.37 -2.97
CA ARG A 24 -0.41 12.81 -4.19
C ARG A 24 0.20 11.42 -3.96
N HIS A 25 1.00 11.25 -2.90
CA HIS A 25 1.66 9.97 -2.64
C HIS A 25 0.70 8.90 -2.08
N ALA A 26 -0.40 9.30 -1.43
CA ALA A 26 -1.41 8.37 -0.93
C ALA A 26 -2.19 7.70 -2.08
N GLU A 27 -2.45 8.44 -3.16
CA GLU A 27 -3.04 7.88 -4.38
C GLU A 27 -2.10 6.91 -5.08
N GLU A 28 -0.81 7.23 -5.18
CA GLU A 28 0.21 6.34 -5.75
C GLU A 28 0.32 5.03 -4.96
N ALA A 29 0.42 5.12 -3.62
CA ALA A 29 0.43 3.96 -2.74
C ALA A 29 -0.88 3.14 -2.85
N LEU A 30 -2.03 3.81 -3.01
CA LEU A 30 -3.32 3.15 -3.23
C LEU A 30 -3.34 2.41 -4.57
N ARG A 31 -2.79 3.01 -5.62
CA ARG A 31 -2.71 2.38 -6.94
C ARG A 31 -1.89 1.09 -6.89
N VAL A 32 -0.71 1.12 -6.25
CA VAL A 32 0.14 -0.06 -6.07
C VAL A 32 -0.63 -1.20 -5.40
N THR A 33 -1.31 -0.92 -4.29
CA THR A 33 -2.05 -1.94 -3.54
C THR A 33 -3.29 -2.45 -4.25
N LYS A 34 -3.96 -1.61 -5.05
CA LYS A 34 -5.03 -2.04 -5.96
C LYS A 34 -4.50 -2.97 -7.06
N THR A 35 -3.34 -2.67 -7.65
CA THR A 35 -2.73 -3.56 -8.64
C THR A 35 -2.41 -4.91 -8.01
N ILE A 36 -1.79 -4.93 -6.83
CA ILE A 36 -1.53 -6.18 -6.10
C ILE A 36 -2.84 -6.95 -5.85
N LYS A 37 -3.92 -6.26 -5.46
CA LYS A 37 -5.25 -6.88 -5.29
C LYS A 37 -5.77 -7.50 -6.59
N SER A 38 -5.67 -6.81 -7.73
CA SER A 38 -6.09 -7.38 -9.03
C SER A 38 -5.26 -8.59 -9.46
N LEU A 39 -3.98 -8.64 -9.05
CA LEU A 39 -3.10 -9.78 -9.31
C LEU A 39 -3.48 -11.02 -8.49
N LEU A 40 -4.27 -10.84 -7.42
CA LEU A 40 -4.84 -11.97 -6.69
C LEU A 40 -5.83 -12.76 -7.58
N GLU A 41 -6.55 -12.04 -8.45
CA GLU A 41 -7.55 -12.62 -9.36
C GLU A 41 -6.90 -13.21 -10.63
N SER A 42 -5.79 -12.63 -11.11
CA SER A 42 -5.04 -13.15 -12.26
C SER A 42 -3.52 -12.95 -12.09
N PRO A 43 -2.73 -14.00 -11.86
CA PRO A 43 -1.28 -13.88 -11.67
C PRO A 43 -0.59 -13.51 -12.98
N LEU A 44 0.13 -12.38 -12.98
CA LEU A 44 1.00 -11.97 -14.09
C LEU A 44 2.41 -12.53 -13.92
N VAL A 45 3.08 -12.76 -15.06
CA VAL A 45 4.47 -13.22 -15.13
C VAL A 45 5.46 -12.16 -14.60
N ASN A 46 5.09 -10.88 -14.64
CA ASN A 46 5.98 -9.78 -14.24
C ASN A 46 5.24 -8.79 -13.30
N LEU A 47 5.25 -9.10 -11.99
CA LEU A 47 4.48 -8.35 -10.98
C LEU A 47 4.99 -6.92 -10.80
N LEU A 48 6.31 -6.74 -10.84
CA LEU A 48 6.95 -5.44 -10.68
C LEU A 48 6.58 -4.47 -11.80
N GLU A 49 6.51 -4.94 -13.05
CA GLU A 49 6.09 -4.10 -14.19
C GLU A 49 4.63 -3.67 -14.09
N ALA A 50 3.76 -4.50 -13.51
CA ALA A 50 2.36 -4.13 -13.28
C ALA A 50 2.23 -3.07 -12.17
N ILE A 51 3.09 -3.14 -11.15
CA ILE A 51 3.08 -2.22 -10.01
C ILE A 51 3.71 -0.87 -10.35
N ILE A 52 4.82 -0.89 -11.09
CA ILE A 52 5.63 0.29 -11.39
C ILE A 52 5.43 0.68 -12.86
N PRO A 53 4.81 1.84 -13.16
CA PRO A 53 4.69 2.32 -14.53
C PRO A 53 6.06 2.46 -15.21
N GLY A 54 6.17 2.01 -16.46
CA GLY A 54 7.42 2.06 -17.22
C GLY A 54 7.98 3.48 -17.40
N ASP A 55 7.10 4.48 -17.45
CA ASP A 55 7.39 5.91 -17.57
C ASP A 55 7.66 6.62 -16.23
N ALA A 56 7.57 5.91 -15.10
CA ALA A 56 7.85 6.51 -13.80
C ALA A 56 9.33 6.90 -13.64
N ASP A 57 9.59 7.98 -12.92
CA ASP A 57 10.94 8.48 -12.67
C ASP A 57 11.74 7.53 -11.75
N THR A 58 13.06 7.54 -11.89
CA THR A 58 13.95 6.63 -11.16
C THR A 58 13.85 6.76 -9.64
N ILE A 59 13.59 7.96 -9.10
CA ILE A 59 13.48 8.17 -7.66
C ILE A 59 12.21 7.50 -7.15
N PHE A 60 11.09 7.73 -7.83
CA PHE A 60 9.83 7.07 -7.51
C PHE A 60 9.96 5.55 -7.58
N LYS A 61 10.54 5.02 -8.66
CA LYS A 61 10.78 3.57 -8.84
C LYS A 61 11.55 2.99 -7.65
N ASN A 62 12.67 3.62 -7.28
CA ASN A 62 13.50 3.15 -6.17
C ASN A 62 12.75 3.20 -4.83
N LYS A 63 11.98 4.26 -4.58
CA LYS A 63 11.19 4.37 -3.35
C LYS A 63 10.09 3.31 -3.27
N VAL A 64 9.40 3.03 -4.37
CA VAL A 64 8.39 1.96 -4.42
C VAL A 64 9.04 0.60 -4.18
N LEU A 65 10.16 0.30 -4.83
CA LEU A 65 10.89 -0.97 -4.63
C LEU A 65 11.32 -1.13 -3.16
N GLN A 66 11.93 -0.11 -2.58
CA GLN A 66 12.34 -0.11 -1.17
C GLN A 66 11.15 -0.32 -0.23
N ALA A 67 10.02 0.28 -0.55
CA ALA A 67 8.82 0.21 0.26
C ALA A 67 8.09 -1.13 0.12
N LEU A 68 8.13 -1.78 -1.04
CA LEU A 68 7.67 -3.15 -1.22
C LEU A 68 8.54 -4.12 -0.43
N GLU A 69 9.87 -3.98 -0.50
CA GLU A 69 10.81 -4.78 0.29
C GLU A 69 10.52 -4.64 1.79
N THR A 70 10.50 -3.41 2.28
CA THR A 70 10.21 -3.08 3.70
C THR A 70 8.82 -3.55 4.10
N GLY A 71 7.84 -3.39 3.22
CA GLY A 71 6.45 -3.77 3.44
C GLY A 71 6.28 -5.27 3.58
N ILE A 72 6.78 -6.05 2.62
CA ILE A 72 6.71 -7.52 2.64
C ILE A 72 7.43 -8.07 3.87
N ASP A 73 8.61 -7.53 4.16
CA ASP A 73 9.35 -7.92 5.35
C ASP A 73 8.54 -7.57 6.60
N THR A 74 8.07 -6.33 6.78
CA THR A 74 7.34 -5.92 8.00
C THR A 74 6.04 -6.69 8.20
N LEU A 75 5.24 -6.88 7.14
CA LEU A 75 3.91 -7.49 7.21
C LEU A 75 3.95 -8.96 7.56
N ASN A 76 5.01 -9.66 7.14
CA ASN A 76 5.38 -10.98 7.62
C ASN A 76 4.23 -12.01 7.67
N ILE A 77 3.33 -11.95 6.69
CA ILE A 77 2.17 -12.86 6.61
C ILE A 77 2.65 -14.30 6.53
N VAL A 78 3.80 -14.50 5.86
CA VAL A 78 4.52 -15.76 5.80
C VAL A 78 6.01 -15.47 5.98
N ASN A 79 6.59 -15.99 7.08
CA ASN A 79 8.01 -15.82 7.43
C ASN A 79 8.96 -16.21 6.29
N THR A 80 8.59 -17.19 5.47
CA THR A 80 9.45 -17.69 4.39
C THR A 80 9.58 -16.71 3.23
N CYS A 81 8.61 -15.80 3.02
CA CYS A 81 8.72 -14.83 1.92
C CYS A 81 9.91 -13.89 2.12
N ARG A 82 10.34 -13.62 3.35
CA ARG A 82 11.54 -12.81 3.62
C ARG A 82 12.84 -13.46 3.14
N GLN A 83 12.84 -14.79 3.00
CA GLN A 83 14.02 -15.58 2.64
C GLN A 83 14.19 -15.73 1.12
N GLU A 84 13.24 -15.23 0.33
CA GLU A 84 13.34 -15.26 -1.12
C GLU A 84 14.54 -14.43 -1.60
N PRO A 85 15.22 -14.86 -2.68
CA PRO A 85 16.53 -14.35 -3.07
C PRO A 85 16.50 -12.92 -3.65
N ASN A 86 15.33 -12.44 -4.06
CA ASN A 86 15.15 -11.12 -4.65
C ASN A 86 13.71 -10.64 -4.47
N LEU A 87 13.48 -9.33 -4.66
CA LEU A 87 12.19 -8.69 -4.46
C LEU A 87 11.07 -9.25 -5.35
N ASP A 88 11.37 -9.69 -6.58
CA ASP A 88 10.36 -10.28 -7.45
C ASP A 88 9.85 -11.61 -6.88
N ALA A 89 10.77 -12.49 -6.46
CA ALA A 89 10.43 -13.72 -5.77
C ALA A 89 9.70 -13.46 -4.43
N LYS A 90 10.11 -12.43 -3.67
CA LYS A 90 9.40 -11.98 -2.46
C LYS A 90 7.95 -11.58 -2.77
N LEU A 91 7.73 -10.81 -3.83
CA LEU A 91 6.41 -10.37 -4.27
C LEU A 91 5.54 -11.54 -4.71
N VAL A 92 6.08 -12.48 -5.48
CA VAL A 92 5.37 -13.71 -5.86
C VAL A 92 4.95 -14.49 -4.62
N CYS A 93 5.87 -14.70 -3.67
CA CYS A 93 5.57 -15.38 -2.41
C CYS A 93 4.49 -14.64 -1.62
N PHE A 94 4.59 -13.30 -1.51
CA PHE A 94 3.64 -12.46 -0.79
C PHE A 94 2.24 -12.50 -1.42
N VAL A 95 2.14 -12.40 -2.73
CA VAL A 95 0.87 -12.51 -3.48
C VAL A 95 0.27 -13.89 -3.29
N LYS A 96 1.07 -14.96 -3.34
CA LYS A 96 0.60 -16.32 -3.08
C LYS A 96 0.08 -16.47 -1.64
N ALA A 97 0.83 -15.98 -0.65
CA ALA A 97 0.42 -15.97 0.75
C ALA A 97 -0.89 -15.21 0.98
N LEU A 98 -1.07 -14.08 0.28
CA LEU A 98 -2.31 -13.30 0.33
C LEU A 98 -3.53 -14.08 -0.21
N LYS A 99 -3.36 -14.97 -1.20
CA LYS A 99 -4.48 -15.78 -1.73
C LYS A 99 -5.01 -16.79 -0.71
N GLU A 100 -4.17 -17.24 0.20
CA GLU A 100 -4.50 -18.27 1.20
C GLU A 100 -5.26 -17.70 2.42
N VAL A 101 -5.34 -16.38 2.55
CA VAL A 101 -6.03 -15.72 3.68
C VAL A 101 -7.41 -15.18 3.29
N SER A 102 -8.24 -14.90 4.30
CA SER A 102 -9.59 -14.37 4.08
C SER A 102 -9.57 -13.00 3.38
N PRO A 103 -10.61 -12.66 2.59
CA PRO A 103 -10.69 -11.36 1.91
C PRO A 103 -10.54 -10.14 2.85
N ASP A 104 -11.08 -10.23 4.06
CA ASP A 104 -10.92 -9.16 5.06
C ASP A 104 -9.45 -8.99 5.50
N LEU A 105 -8.72 -10.09 5.64
CA LEU A 105 -7.30 -10.04 5.97
C LEU A 105 -6.46 -9.57 4.78
N GLN A 106 -6.83 -9.92 3.55
CA GLN A 106 -6.20 -9.36 2.34
C GLN A 106 -6.31 -7.83 2.34
N ASP A 107 -7.51 -7.30 2.58
CA ASP A 107 -7.74 -5.86 2.64
C ASP A 107 -6.96 -5.18 3.76
N ALA A 108 -6.93 -5.76 4.96
CA ALA A 108 -6.18 -5.20 6.09
C ALA A 108 -4.68 -5.17 5.82
N VAL A 109 -4.13 -6.26 5.25
CA VAL A 109 -2.73 -6.33 4.85
C VAL A 109 -2.40 -5.29 3.79
N LEU A 110 -3.21 -5.20 2.74
CA LEU A 110 -2.97 -4.26 1.63
C LEU A 110 -3.07 -2.82 2.09
N GLN A 111 -4.00 -2.53 3.01
CA GLN A 111 -4.08 -1.21 3.65
C GLN A 111 -2.83 -0.91 4.48
N LYS A 112 -2.32 -1.90 5.23
CA LYS A 112 -1.06 -1.70 5.96
C LYS A 112 0.12 -1.54 5.01
N LEU A 113 0.18 -2.27 3.90
CA LEU A 113 1.18 -2.09 2.85
C LEU A 113 1.10 -0.68 2.26
N GLN A 114 -0.10 -0.16 1.99
CA GLN A 114 -0.31 1.21 1.52
C GLN A 114 0.29 2.24 2.50
N SER A 115 0.08 2.06 3.80
CA SER A 115 0.64 2.96 4.81
C SER A 115 2.17 2.95 4.86
N ILE A 116 2.80 1.80 4.58
CA ILE A 116 4.26 1.65 4.51
C ILE A 116 4.78 2.31 3.23
N LEU A 117 4.12 2.06 2.09
CA LEU A 117 4.40 2.72 0.82
C LEU A 117 4.39 4.24 0.96
N LEU A 118 3.32 4.79 1.54
CA LEU A 118 3.18 6.23 1.74
C LEU A 118 4.29 6.81 2.61
N ARG A 119 4.65 6.10 3.68
CA ARG A 119 5.71 6.50 4.59
C ARG A 119 7.08 6.58 3.90
N GLU A 120 7.43 5.58 3.10
CA GLU A 120 8.70 5.54 2.38
C GLU A 120 8.72 6.56 1.23
N LEU A 121 7.58 6.77 0.55
CA LEU A 121 7.43 7.83 -0.45
C LEU A 121 7.68 9.22 0.15
N ASP A 122 7.18 9.47 1.35
CA ASP A 122 7.41 10.68 2.15
C ASP A 122 8.78 10.72 2.85
N GLY A 123 9.66 9.74 2.59
CA GLY A 123 11.01 9.74 3.15
C GLY A 123 11.04 9.56 4.67
N ASN A 124 10.03 8.91 5.25
CA ASN A 124 9.97 8.56 6.67
C ASN A 124 9.97 9.76 7.64
N THR A 125 9.42 10.92 7.24
CA THR A 125 9.50 12.15 8.05
C THR A 125 8.57 12.15 9.27
N ARG A 126 7.55 11.27 9.29
CA ARG A 126 6.53 11.21 10.37
C ARG A 126 6.44 9.82 10.99
N LYS A 127 5.69 9.70 12.09
CA LYS A 127 5.42 8.42 12.76
C LYS A 127 4.46 7.56 11.92
N GLN A 128 4.62 6.23 11.97
CA GLN A 128 3.81 5.27 11.20
C GLN A 128 2.30 5.46 11.37
N ASN A 129 1.83 5.73 12.60
CA ASN A 129 0.41 5.90 12.89
C ASN A 129 -0.25 7.06 12.13
N ILE A 130 0.54 8.06 11.71
CA ILE A 130 0.08 9.16 10.87
C ILE A 130 -0.21 8.66 9.46
N TYR A 131 0.69 7.89 8.87
CA TYR A 131 0.49 7.26 7.56
C TYR A 131 -0.63 6.20 7.58
N ASP A 132 -0.77 5.48 8.69
CA ASP A 132 -1.88 4.53 8.89
C ASP A 132 -3.23 5.25 8.81
N LEU A 133 -3.36 6.42 9.46
CA LEU A 133 -4.58 7.24 9.39
C LEU A 133 -4.84 7.73 7.96
N PHE A 134 -3.79 8.14 7.25
CA PHE A 134 -3.91 8.64 5.88
C PHE A 134 -4.31 7.56 4.88
N SER A 135 -3.69 6.38 4.96
CA SER A 135 -4.10 5.21 4.17
C SER A 135 -5.55 4.81 4.45
N GLN A 136 -5.97 4.82 5.72
CA GLN A 136 -7.37 4.54 6.10
C GLN A 136 -8.35 5.53 5.52
N ALA A 137 -8.03 6.83 5.55
CA ALA A 137 -8.86 7.87 4.99
C ALA A 137 -8.97 7.74 3.45
N ALA A 138 -7.86 7.50 2.76
CA ALA A 138 -7.82 7.29 1.32
C ALA A 138 -8.64 6.07 0.90
N TYR A 139 -8.46 4.93 1.57
CA TYR A 139 -9.22 3.72 1.32
C TYR A 139 -10.73 3.95 1.54
N SER A 140 -11.11 4.60 2.65
CA SER A 140 -12.52 4.89 2.99
C SER A 140 -13.22 5.81 1.98
N ASN A 141 -12.48 6.70 1.32
CA ASN A 141 -13.02 7.56 0.26
C ASN A 141 -13.10 6.87 -1.10
N SER A 142 -12.34 5.79 -1.31
CA SER A 142 -12.31 5.04 -2.57
C SER A 142 -13.40 3.98 -2.70
N LYS A 143 -14.15 3.72 -1.60
CA LYS A 143 -15.40 2.95 -1.57
C LYS A 143 -16.61 3.86 -1.76
#